data_AF-A0A841TFN6-F1
#
_entry.id   AF-A0A841TFN6-F1
#
_cell.length_a   1.000
_cell.length_b   1.000
_cell.length_c   1.000
_cell.angle_alpha   90.00
_cell.angle_beta   90.00
_cell.angle_gamma   90.00
#
_symmetry.space_group_name_H-M   'P 1'
#
loop_
_entity.id
_entity.type
_entity.pdbx_description
1 polymer ?
#
loop_
_entity_poly.entity_id
_entity_poly.type
_entity_poly.pdbx_seq_one_letter_code
_entity_poly.pdbx_strand_id
1 'polypeptide(L)' 'MKRALVTGAAGFTGRHACARLAASGWEVVAVVSG' A
#
# COMPACT_ATOMS: atom_id res chain seq x y z
N MET A 1 -6.67 4.56 -14.73
CA MET A 1 -5.56 4.29 -13.79
C MET A 1 -6.14 4.32 -12.37
N LYS A 2 -5.86 3.33 -11.50
CA LYS A 2 -6.40 3.28 -10.13
C LYS A 2 -5.29 3.59 -9.12
N ARG A 3 -5.61 4.41 -8.11
CA ARG A 3 -4.70 4.84 -7.04
C ARG A 3 -5.22 4.40 -5.67
N ALA A 4 -4.32 4.00 -4.78
CA ALA A 4 -4.63 3.64 -3.40
C ALA A 4 -3.67 4.31 -2.41
N LEU A 5 -4.23 4.90 -1.35
CA LEU A 5 -3.48 5.37 -0.18
C LEU A 5 -3.55 4.28 0.90
N VAL A 6 -2.38 3.80 1.35
CA VAL A 6 -2.28 2.80 2.41
C VAL A 6 -1.62 3.45 3.63
N THR A 7 -2.37 3.57 4.72
CA THR A 7 -1.84 4.00 6.03
C THR A 7 -1.35 2.80 6.84
N GLY A 8 -0.47 3.03 7.81
CA GLY A 8 0.15 1.94 8.57
C GLY A 8 0.94 0.99 7.67
N ALA A 9 1.51 1.50 6.57
CA ALA A 9 2.07 0.68 5.50
C ALA A 9 3.27 -0.18 5.93
N ALA A 10 3.96 0.20 7.01
CA ALA A 10 5.05 -0.58 7.61
C ALA A 10 4.55 -1.78 8.43
N GLY A 11 3.28 -1.79 8.84
CA GLY A 11 2.68 -2.85 9.64
C GLY A 11 2.44 -4.15 8.85
N PHE A 12 2.02 -5.20 9.56
CA PHE A 12 1.86 -6.52 8.94
C PHE A 12 0.88 -6.49 7.76
N THR A 13 -0.29 -5.90 7.96
CA THR A 13 -1.34 -5.81 6.94
C THR A 13 -0.97 -4.80 5.86
N GLY A 14 -0.43 -3.64 6.25
CA GLY A 14 -0.08 -2.55 5.34
C GLY A 14 0.89 -2.99 4.25
N ARG A 15 1.96 -3.70 4.61
CA ARG A 15 2.97 -4.17 3.64
C ARG A 15 2.40 -5.18 2.64
N HIS A 16 1.55 -6.10 3.10
CA HIS A 16 0.90 -7.09 2.23
C HIS A 16 -0.15 -6.43 1.32
N ALA A 17 -0.91 -5.47 1.84
CA ALA A 17 -1.86 -4.69 1.05
C ALA A 17 -1.16 -3.92 -0.07
N CYS A 18 -0.04 -3.23 0.24
CA CYS A 18 0.76 -2.53 -0.75
C CYS A 18 1.24 -3.49 -1.86
N ALA A 19 1.84 -4.62 -1.48
CA ALA A 19 2.32 -5.61 -2.45
C ALA A 19 1.19 -6.15 -3.34
N ARG A 20 0.04 -6.49 -2.74
CA ARG A 20 -1.12 -7.02 -3.46
C ARG A 20 -1.73 -6.02 -4.44
N LEU A 21 -1.83 -4.75 -4.04
CA LEU A 21 -2.38 -3.66 -4.86
C LEU A 21 -1.44 -3.33 -6.02
N ALA A 22 -0.14 -3.18 -5.75
CA ALA A 22 0.87 -2.95 -6.78
C ALA A 22 0.90 -4.08 -7.81
N ALA A 23 0.89 -5.34 -7.37
CA ALA A 23 0.83 -6.51 -8.25
C ALA A 23 -0.45 -6.57 -9.12
N SER A 24 -1.51 -5.86 -8.73
CA SER A 24 -2.75 -5.73 -9.51
C SER A 24 -2.79 -4.48 -10.42
N GLY A 25 -1.67 -3.78 -10.57
CA GLY A 25 -1.55 -2.61 -11.45
C GLY A 25 -2.05 -1.30 -10.87
N TRP A 26 -2.21 -1.23 -9.54
CA TRP A 26 -2.55 0.02 -8.86
C TRP A 26 -1.28 0.81 -8.56
N GLU A 27 -1.40 2.13 -8.64
CA GLU A 27 -0.40 3.02 -8.08
C GLU A 27 -0.67 3.19 -6.57
N VAL A 28 0.31 2.85 -5.75
CA VAL A 28 0.16 2.80 -4.29
C VAL A 28 0.99 3.93 -3.65
N VAL A 29 0.33 4.74 -2.83
CA VAL A 29 0.98 5.70 -1.94
C VAL A 29 0.97 5.11 -0.53
N ALA A 30 2.15 4.81 0.00
CA ALA A 30 2.32 4.20 1.32
C ALA A 30 2.70 5.26 2.36
N VAL A 31 1.92 5.33 3.45
CA VAL A 31 2.19 6.20 4.60
C VAL A 31 2.58 5.34 5.79
N VAL A 32 3.72 5.66 6.37
CA VAL A 32 4.28 5.03 7.57
C VAL A 32 4.33 6.06 8.69
N SER A 33 4.22 5.60 9.93
CA SER A 33 4.52 6.40 11.12
C SER A 33 5.85 5.92 11.68
N GLY A 34 6.76 6.87 11.95
CA GLY A 34 7.99 6.64 12.71
C GLY A 34 7.73 6.65 14.20
#